data_AF-A0A938SQT7-F1
#
_entry.id   AF-A0A938SQT7-F1
#
_cell.length_a   1.000
_cell.length_b   1.000
_cell.length_c   1.000
_cell.angle_alpha   90.00
_cell.angle_beta   90.00
_cell.angle_gamma   90.00
#
_symmetry.space_group_name_H-M   'P 1'
#
loop_
_entity.id
_entity.type
_entity.pdbx_description
1 polymer ?
#
loop_
_entity_poly.entity_id
_entity_poly.type
_entity_poly.pdbx_seq_one_letter_code
_entity_poly.pdbx_strand_id
1 'polypeptide(L)' 'MTVETFPDRRNPDSSGSPPGVERRQFANSHTDLSPEAKELAIAIDEYKVRHRRRFVTYEEMLLVFRGLGYRKV' A
#
# COMPACT_ATOMS: atom_id res chain seq x y z
N MET A 1 -12.34 21.21 -40.69
CA MET A 1 -11.83 21.36 -39.31
C MET A 1 -12.93 20.91 -38.38
N THR A 2 -12.85 19.67 -37.88
CA THR A 2 -13.82 19.12 -36.92
C THR A 2 -13.47 19.63 -35.53
N VAL A 3 -14.33 20.43 -34.93
CA VAL A 3 -14.19 20.88 -33.55
C VAL A 3 -14.46 19.71 -32.61
N GLU A 4 -13.40 19.13 -32.06
CA GLU A 4 -13.52 18.17 -30.97
C GLU A 4 -14.12 18.89 -29.76
N THR A 5 -15.32 18.47 -29.37
CA THR A 5 -16.00 18.99 -28.18
C THR A 5 -15.22 18.53 -26.95
N PHE A 6 -14.64 19.48 -26.21
CA PHE A 6 -14.00 19.18 -24.93
C PHE A 6 -15.05 18.67 -23.94
N PRO A 7 -14.88 17.47 -23.37
CA PRO A 7 -15.84 16.95 -22.40
C PRO A 7 -15.84 17.83 -21.15
N ASP A 8 -17.00 18.40 -20.80
CA ASP A 8 -17.21 19.14 -19.57
C ASP A 8 -17.17 18.18 -18.37
N ARG A 9 -16.11 18.31 -17.55
CA ARG A 9 -15.85 17.43 -16.40
C ARG A 9 -16.63 17.81 -15.15
N ARG A 10 -17.47 18.84 -15.21
CA ARG A 10 -18.21 19.38 -14.06
C ARG A 10 -19.67 18.93 -14.04
N ASN A 11 -20.10 18.13 -15.03
CA ASN A 11 -21.47 17.61 -15.05
C ASN A 11 -21.69 16.61 -13.89
N PRO A 12 -22.52 16.96 -12.88
CA PRO A 12 -22.79 16.08 -11.75
C PRO A 12 -23.63 14.85 -12.14
N ASP A 13 -24.25 14.85 -13.33
CA ASP A 13 -25.03 13.74 -13.89
C ASP A 13 -24.17 12.71 -14.64
N SER A 14 -22.83 12.84 -14.58
CA SER A 14 -21.89 11.81 -15.02
C SER A 14 -21.97 10.62 -14.07
N SER A 15 -23.02 9.81 -14.23
CA SER A 15 -23.35 8.59 -13.50
C SER A 15 -22.36 7.44 -13.75
N GLY A 16 -21.07 7.74 -13.81
CA GLY A 16 -20.00 6.77 -13.63
C GLY A 16 -19.63 6.74 -12.15
N SER A 17 -20.38 5.99 -11.34
CA SER A 17 -19.84 5.60 -10.03
C SER A 17 -18.47 4.97 -10.29
N PRO A 18 -17.37 5.51 -9.74
CA PRO A 18 -16.06 4.96 -10.02
C PRO A 18 -16.08 3.50 -9.55
N PRO A 19 -15.68 2.53 -10.39
CA PRO A 19 -15.72 1.11 -10.04
C PRO A 19 -14.94 0.96 -8.76
N GLY A 20 -15.56 0.48 -7.68
CA GLY A 20 -15.06 0.48 -6.30
C GLY A 20 -13.54 0.47 -6.24
N VAL A 21 -12.96 1.67 -6.29
CA VAL A 21 -11.58 1.82 -6.74
C VAL A 21 -10.74 1.23 -5.65
N GLU A 22 -10.12 0.08 -5.93
CA GLU A 22 -9.03 -0.38 -5.10
C GLU A 22 -7.94 0.69 -5.21
N ARG A 23 -7.92 1.60 -4.24
CA ARG A 23 -7.02 2.77 -4.17
C ARG A 23 -5.58 2.37 -3.84
N ARG A 24 -5.11 1.26 -4.40
CA ARG A 24 -3.74 0.77 -4.26
C ARG A 24 -3.28 0.21 -5.60
N GLN A 25 -3.03 1.10 -6.55
CA GLN A 25 -2.24 0.76 -7.75
C GLN A 25 -0.82 0.27 -7.43
N PHE A 26 -0.38 0.44 -6.19
CA PHE A 26 0.85 -0.13 -5.63
C PHE A 26 0.50 -1.01 -4.44
N ALA A 27 -0.41 -1.97 -4.61
CA ALA A 27 -0.34 -3.17 -3.78
C ALA A 27 1.07 -3.71 -4.00
N ASN A 28 1.94 -3.56 -3.00
CA ASN A 28 3.34 -3.93 -3.08
C ASN A 28 3.36 -5.45 -3.25
N SER A 29 3.36 -5.90 -4.51
CA SER A 29 3.34 -7.32 -4.84
C SER A 29 4.66 -7.86 -4.31
N HIS A 30 4.60 -8.59 -3.20
CA HIS A 30 5.79 -9.16 -2.54
C HIS A 30 6.42 -10.30 -3.37
N THR A 31 6.32 -10.22 -4.70
CA THR A 31 6.61 -11.26 -5.68
C THR A 31 8.08 -11.26 -6.09
N ASP A 32 8.71 -10.08 -6.14
CA ASP A 32 10.11 -9.93 -6.55
C ASP A 32 11.08 -9.78 -5.35
N LEU A 33 10.60 -9.99 -4.12
CA LEU A 33 11.43 -9.95 -2.91
C LEU A 33 12.11 -11.29 -2.66
N SER A 34 13.30 -11.24 -2.06
CA SER A 34 13.93 -12.44 -1.49
C SER A 34 13.00 -13.06 -0.43
N PRO A 35 13.11 -14.37 -0.16
CA PRO A 35 12.28 -15.02 0.86
C PRO A 35 12.32 -14.32 2.22
N GLU A 36 13.50 -13.89 2.65
CA GLU A 36 13.74 -13.19 3.91
C GLU A 36 13.11 -11.79 3.90
N ALA A 37 13.22 -11.08 2.78
CA ALA A 37 12.63 -9.76 2.66
C ALA A 37 11.10 -9.83 2.60
N LYS A 38 10.54 -10.90 2.02
CA LYS A 38 9.10 -11.16 2.02
C LYS A 38 8.56 -11.46 3.41
N GLU A 39 9.27 -12.27 4.19
CA GLU A 39 8.93 -12.56 5.59
C GLU A 39 8.88 -11.27 6.42
N LEU A 40 9.90 -10.42 6.28
CA LEU A 40 9.94 -9.10 6.92
C LEU A 40 8.75 -8.23 6.51
N ALA A 41 8.44 -8.18 5.21
CA ALA A 41 7.38 -7.33 4.70
C ALA A 41 6.00 -7.76 5.23
N ILE A 42 5.74 -9.07 5.32
CA ILE A 42 4.54 -9.63 5.94
C ILE A 42 4.47 -9.25 7.43
N ALA A 43 5.57 -9.43 8.18
CA ALA A 43 5.60 -9.10 9.60
C ALA A 43 5.34 -7.61 9.87
N ILE A 44 5.86 -6.72 9.02
CA ILE A 44 5.59 -5.28 9.07
C ILE A 44 4.13 -4.97 8.76
N ASP A 45 3.54 -5.61 7.74
CA ASP A 45 2.14 -5.37 7.37
C ASP A 45 1.17 -5.85 8.46
N GLU A 46 1.44 -7.00 9.08
CA GLU A 46 0.71 -7.46 10.26
C GLU A 46 0.83 -6.47 11.43
N TYR A 47 2.03 -5.96 11.67
CA TYR A 47 2.28 -4.97 12.72
C TYR A 47 1.43 -3.71 12.50
N LYS A 48 1.40 -3.17 11.27
CA LYS A 48 0.59 -2.00 10.90
C LYS A 48 -0.90 -2.22 11.15
N VAL A 49 -1.43 -3.38 10.75
CA VAL A 49 -2.86 -3.72 10.93
C VAL A 49 -3.20 -3.83 12.40
N ARG A 50 -2.40 -4.57 13.19
CA ARG A 50 -2.63 -4.75 14.64
C ARG A 50 -2.62 -3.41 15.40
N HIS A 51 -1.70 -2.52 15.05
CA HIS A 51 -1.53 -1.23 15.75
C HIS A 51 -2.33 -0.08 15.10
N ARG A 52 -3.10 -0.37 14.04
CA ARG A 52 -3.87 0.63 13.25
C ARG A 52 -3.01 1.81 12.82
N ARG A 53 -1.76 1.55 12.42
CA ARG A 53 -0.78 2.56 12.02
C ARG A 53 -0.66 2.62 10.50
N ARG A 54 -0.55 3.84 9.97
CA ARG A 54 -0.25 4.08 8.55
C ARG A 54 1.24 4.00 8.23
N PHE A 55 2.10 4.33 9.21
CA PHE A 55 3.56 4.32 9.11
C PHE A 55 4.16 3.64 10.35
N VAL A 56 5.31 3.00 10.20
CA VAL A 56 6.03 2.31 11.27
C VAL A 56 7.26 3.15 11.64
N THR A 57 7.49 3.40 12.93
CA THR A 57 8.68 4.10 13.41
C THR A 57 9.92 3.20 13.39
N TYR A 58 11.12 3.78 13.56
CA TYR A 58 12.35 2.98 13.64
C TYR A 58 12.37 2.01 14.81
N GLU A 59 11.80 2.40 15.95
CA GLU A 59 11.70 1.53 17.13
C GLU A 59 10.73 0.37 16.88
N GLU A 60 9.60 0.65 16.24
CA GLU A 60 8.61 -0.36 15.88
C GLU A 60 9.18 -1.34 14.84
N MET A 61 9.96 -0.85 13.86
CA MET A 61 10.70 -1.73 12.94
C MET A 61 11.69 -2.61 13.70
N LEU A 62 12.44 -2.07 14.66
CA LEU A 62 13.37 -2.84 15.48
C LEU A 62 12.65 -3.93 16.29
N LEU A 63 11.45 -3.66 16.81
CA LEU A 63 10.63 -4.66 17.49
C LEU A 63 10.23 -5.81 16.56
N VAL A 64 9.82 -5.50 15.33
CA VAL A 64 9.51 -6.50 14.31
C VAL A 64 10.76 -7.34 13.99
N PHE A 65 11.91 -6.71 13.77
CA PHE A 65 13.18 -7.40 13.52
C PHE A 65 13.56 -8.34 14.66
N ARG A 66 13.45 -7.88 15.92
CA ARG A 66 13.72 -8.73 17.10
C ARG A 66 12.76 -9.92 17.19
N GLY A 67 11.49 -9.73 16.83
CA GLY A 67 10.49 -10.80 16.75
C GLY A 67 10.84 -11.88 15.72
N LEU A 68 11.47 -11.49 14.61
CA LEU A 68 12.01 -12.40 13.59
C LEU A 68 13.37 -13.03 13.98
N GLY A 69 13.88 -12.72 15.17
CA GLY A 69 15.14 -13.29 15.67
C GLY A 69 16.40 -12.51 15.27
N TYR A 70 16.26 -11.31 14.69
CA TYR A 70 17.41 -10.44 14.43
C TYR A 70 18.10 -10.07 15.74
N ARG A 71 19.36 -10.50 15.87
CA ARG A 71 20.25 -10.12 16.96
C ARG A 71 21.50 -9.49 16.37
N LYS A 72 21.82 -8.28 16.83
CA LYS A 72 23.11 -7.67 16.55
C LYS A 72 24.15 -8.44 17.35
N VAL A 73 25.02 -9.16 16.65
CA VAL A 73 26.24 -9.77 17.19
C VAL A 73 27.37 -8.76 17.24
#